data_AF-A0A431KAW0-F1
#
_entry.id   AF-A0A431KAW0-F1
#
_cell.length_a   1.000
_cell.length_b   1.000
_cell.length_c   1.000
_cell.angle_alpha   90.00
_cell.angle_beta   90.00
_cell.angle_gamma   90.00
#
_symmetry.space_group_name_H-M   'P 1'
#
loop_
_entity.id
_entity.type
_entity.pdbx_description
1 polymer ?
#
loop_
_entity_poly.entity_id
_entity_poly.type
_entity_poly.pdbx_seq_one_letter_code
_entity_poly.pdbx_strand_id
1 'polypeptide(L)'
;MQLRSHTPARTGATIRTTLKVCLSSLALVTAASASTPTPTQINTSRANGLAWLYKNQQGDGSWRLPGGLQVQATSAALDAMMNAGIKSGSTFYSGIASLENAHPSSTDGQSRQINTLYQAGNNVYALTAKLLSQATALYGAWGPLPGYSTSVADTAMATVASVVATAHAVVVWTGYDSLMCNVIVPQQRSSGGWSYVGSLGNNPASAPTNASSASILPTVYAILMVQKVAPLGYSQFSCGMGTNYSAATIVSNGVAFLKTKLNQDGGFGENGTSGALETAMAYQAIKAVNPSDSALGNAQGYLVATQKSDGSWAGDPFQTALALQAYPATTLVSTAGDGMPDVVKTALNINVSTPTGSLKPGNGQSVAGVNKPFVSVGATLNQPMSYSLAGSGGTAPYQYALASGNLPPGLSVSSAGVITGTPTAVGPFSFTLQQTDANANLSYVDTQVNVGAPVDSADAPTLPQWGAIVMALVLLATMALNDKQRRKH
;
A
#
# COMPACT_ATOMS: atom_id res chain seq x y z
N MET A 1 76.12 20.88 -1.58
CA MET A 1 77.08 21.56 -0.68
C MET A 1 76.25 22.26 0.38
N GLN A 2 75.71 21.59 1.39
CA GLN A 2 76.33 21.02 2.60
C GLN A 2 77.20 22.00 3.42
N LEU A 3 76.89 22.01 4.73
CA LEU A 3 77.63 22.47 5.93
C LEU A 3 77.01 23.74 6.57
N ARG A 4 76.34 23.67 7.73
CA ARG A 4 76.84 23.37 9.11
C ARG A 4 78.09 24.22 9.40
N SER A 5 78.27 24.91 10.51
CA SER A 5 77.77 24.85 11.89
C SER A 5 78.36 26.07 12.63
N HIS A 6 77.81 26.51 13.76
CA HIS A 6 78.58 26.81 14.99
C HIS A 6 77.63 27.05 16.20
N THR A 7 77.87 26.22 17.20
CA THR A 7 77.48 26.08 18.63
C THR A 7 77.85 27.28 19.54
N PRO A 8 77.68 27.27 20.90
CA PRO A 8 76.95 26.36 21.81
C PRO A 8 76.07 27.03 22.92
N ALA A 9 75.48 26.14 23.72
CA ALA A 9 74.59 26.26 24.87
C ALA A 9 75.05 27.03 26.14
N ARG A 10 74.05 27.43 26.95
CA ARG A 10 74.08 27.27 28.42
C ARG A 10 72.67 27.13 29.04
N THR A 11 72.42 25.93 29.59
CA THR A 11 71.73 25.58 30.86
C THR A 11 70.34 26.13 31.22
N GLY A 12 69.32 25.24 31.16
CA GLY A 12 68.71 24.59 32.35
C GLY A 12 67.56 25.26 33.10
N ALA A 13 66.49 24.47 33.30
CA ALA A 13 65.38 24.59 34.29
C ALA A 13 64.08 25.34 33.87
N THR A 14 63.20 24.55 33.23
CA THR A 14 61.75 24.36 33.46
C THR A 14 60.93 25.51 34.05
N ILE A 15 60.19 26.24 33.20
CA ILE A 15 59.15 27.19 33.58
C ILE A 15 57.79 26.72 33.04
N ARG A 16 56.80 26.67 33.95
CA ARG A 16 55.37 26.45 33.68
C ARG A 16 54.78 27.65 32.92
N THR A 17 54.09 27.42 31.80
CA THR A 17 53.03 28.34 31.32
C THR A 17 52.07 27.64 30.34
N THR A 18 50.85 27.43 30.83
CA THR A 18 49.53 27.38 30.20
C THR A 18 49.43 27.20 28.67
N LEU A 19 49.10 25.98 28.22
CA LEU A 19 48.70 25.68 26.85
C LEU A 19 47.17 25.85 26.71
N LYS A 20 46.72 26.94 26.07
CA LYS A 20 45.32 27.11 25.63
C LYS A 20 45.13 26.26 24.37
N VAL A 21 44.46 25.14 24.53
CA VAL A 21 44.03 24.25 23.45
C VAL A 21 42.80 24.87 22.78
N CYS A 22 42.96 25.43 21.57
CA CYS A 22 41.85 25.63 20.64
C CYS A 22 41.58 24.29 19.95
N LEU A 23 40.80 23.42 20.59
CA LEU A 23 40.16 22.30 19.90
C LEU A 23 38.91 22.87 19.22
N SER A 24 38.99 23.08 17.91
CA SER A 24 37.81 23.17 17.06
C SER A 24 37.02 21.86 17.23
N SER A 25 35.84 21.95 17.85
CA SER A 25 34.90 20.85 18.03
C SER A 25 34.32 20.45 16.67
N LEU A 26 35.10 19.71 15.87
CA LEU A 26 34.51 18.84 14.87
C LEU A 26 33.92 17.67 15.64
N ALA A 27 32.67 17.83 16.10
CA ALA A 27 31.90 16.70 16.57
C ALA A 27 31.79 15.74 15.37
N LEU A 28 32.63 14.70 15.35
CA LEU A 28 32.33 13.51 14.59
C LEU A 28 30.99 13.02 15.14
N VAL A 29 29.89 13.34 14.45
CA VAL A 29 28.63 12.66 14.66
C VAL A 29 28.91 11.23 14.24
N THR A 30 29.29 10.39 15.21
CA THR A 30 29.33 8.95 14.98
C THR A 30 27.90 8.57 14.64
N ALA A 31 27.64 8.25 13.37
CA ALA A 31 26.37 7.69 12.97
C ALA A 31 26.07 6.51 13.91
N ALA A 32 24.94 6.56 14.60
CA ALA A 32 24.56 5.52 15.53
C ALA A 32 24.52 4.19 14.76
N SER A 33 25.33 3.22 15.16
CA SER A 33 25.37 1.91 14.53
C SER A 33 24.10 1.13 14.85
N ALA A 34 23.60 0.37 13.87
CA ALA A 34 22.48 -0.53 14.04
C ALA A 34 22.62 -1.40 15.31
N SER A 35 21.57 -1.47 16.11
CA SER A 35 21.52 -2.32 17.31
C SER A 35 20.11 -2.87 17.51
N THR A 36 20.02 -4.13 17.92
CA THR A 36 18.73 -4.75 18.25
C THR A 36 18.18 -4.14 19.54
N PRO A 37 16.97 -3.56 19.53
CA PRO A 37 16.39 -2.94 20.72
C PRO A 37 15.93 -4.00 21.73
N THR A 38 15.97 -3.64 23.01
CA THR A 38 15.42 -4.47 24.08
C THR A 38 13.89 -4.57 24.00
N PRO A 39 13.28 -5.63 24.57
CA PRO A 39 11.82 -5.72 24.66
C PRO A 39 11.17 -4.50 25.32
N THR A 40 11.81 -3.92 26.34
CA THR A 40 11.32 -2.71 27.01
C THR A 40 11.30 -1.50 26.07
N GLN A 41 12.36 -1.29 25.27
CA GLN A 41 12.41 -0.20 24.29
C GLN A 41 11.31 -0.35 23.22
N ILE A 42 11.11 -1.57 22.71
CA ILE A 42 10.02 -1.88 21.78
C ILE A 42 8.66 -1.58 22.43
N ASN A 43 8.44 -2.02 23.67
CA ASN A 43 7.17 -1.84 24.36
C ASN A 43 6.84 -0.37 24.61
N THR A 44 7.82 0.43 25.04
CA THR A 44 7.67 1.88 25.19
C THR A 44 7.36 2.54 23.85
N SER A 45 8.12 2.20 22.80
CA SER A 45 7.88 2.76 21.48
C SER A 45 6.50 2.38 20.92
N ARG A 46 6.08 1.13 21.11
CA ARG A 46 4.73 0.66 20.76
C ARG A 46 3.65 1.45 21.48
N ALA A 47 3.78 1.64 22.79
CA ALA A 47 2.80 2.37 23.60
C ALA A 47 2.66 3.83 23.12
N ASN A 48 3.78 4.51 22.86
CA ASN A 48 3.79 5.88 22.36
C ASN A 48 3.17 6.01 20.97
N GLY A 49 3.50 5.09 20.04
CA GLY A 49 2.94 5.11 18.69
C GLY A 49 1.45 4.80 18.67
N LEU A 50 1.00 3.83 19.46
CA LEU A 50 -0.43 3.57 19.62
C LEU A 50 -1.14 4.77 20.25
N ALA A 51 -0.60 5.37 21.31
CA ALA A 51 -1.16 6.59 21.92
C ALA A 51 -1.30 7.74 20.91
N TRP A 52 -0.31 7.92 20.03
CA TRP A 52 -0.41 8.88 18.94
C TRP A 52 -1.55 8.53 17.96
N LEU A 53 -1.70 7.26 17.56
CA LEU A 53 -2.83 6.85 16.71
C LEU A 53 -4.19 7.11 17.38
N TYR A 54 -4.35 6.78 18.66
CA TYR A 54 -5.59 7.07 19.40
C TYR A 54 -5.91 8.57 19.42
N LYS A 55 -4.90 9.43 19.58
CA LYS A 55 -5.07 10.88 19.59
C LYS A 55 -5.38 11.47 18.21
N ASN A 56 -4.95 10.83 17.13
CA ASN A 56 -5.01 11.36 15.76
C ASN A 56 -6.06 10.67 14.88
N GLN A 57 -6.95 9.86 15.46
CA GLN A 57 -8.14 9.38 14.76
C GLN A 57 -9.09 10.55 14.51
N GLN A 58 -9.59 10.66 13.29
CA GLN A 58 -10.57 11.68 12.91
C GLN A 58 -11.95 11.36 13.48
N GLY A 59 -12.83 12.36 13.55
CA GLY A 59 -14.19 12.18 14.07
C GLY A 59 -15.06 11.19 13.29
N ASP A 60 -14.70 10.89 12.04
CA ASP A 60 -15.35 9.86 11.22
C ASP A 60 -14.73 8.46 11.38
N GLY A 61 -13.80 8.29 12.32
CA GLY A 61 -13.13 7.01 12.60
C GLY A 61 -11.91 6.72 11.73
N SER A 62 -11.66 7.50 10.68
CA SER A 62 -10.50 7.27 9.83
C SER A 62 -9.19 7.81 10.41
N TRP A 63 -8.08 7.27 9.94
CA TRP A 63 -6.77 7.92 10.04
C TRP A 63 -6.41 8.48 8.67
N ARG A 64 -6.05 9.76 8.61
CA ARG A 64 -5.65 10.44 7.37
C ARG A 64 -4.86 11.72 7.64
N LEU A 65 -4.09 12.13 6.64
CA LEU A 65 -3.62 13.52 6.51
C LEU A 65 -4.49 14.28 5.50
N PRO A 66 -4.48 15.63 5.52
CA PRO A 66 -5.04 16.43 4.44
C PRO A 66 -4.31 16.09 3.12
N GLY A 67 -5.03 15.57 2.12
CA GLY A 67 -4.46 15.30 0.79
C GLY A 67 -4.44 13.84 0.32
N GLY A 68 -4.93 12.87 1.12
CA GLY A 68 -5.21 11.50 0.63
C GLY A 68 -4.67 10.36 1.48
N LEU A 69 -4.74 9.13 0.93
CA LEU A 69 -4.41 7.84 1.56
C LEU A 69 -5.24 7.42 2.79
N GLN A 70 -6.48 7.92 2.93
CA GLN A 70 -7.34 7.58 4.07
C GLN A 70 -7.49 6.07 4.26
N VAL A 71 -7.77 5.32 3.19
CA VAL A 71 -7.99 3.87 3.27
C VAL A 71 -6.70 3.17 3.68
N GLN A 72 -5.58 3.54 3.09
CA GLN A 72 -4.27 2.97 3.38
C GLN A 72 -3.87 3.20 4.84
N ALA A 73 -3.98 4.44 5.31
CA ALA A 73 -3.67 4.84 6.67
C ALA A 73 -4.60 4.16 7.69
N THR A 74 -5.91 4.12 7.41
CA THR A 74 -6.90 3.47 8.27
C THR A 74 -6.68 1.96 8.34
N SER A 75 -6.47 1.31 7.20
CA SER A 75 -6.09 -0.11 7.14
C SER A 75 -4.83 -0.40 7.94
N ALA A 76 -3.77 0.37 7.72
CA ALA A 76 -2.51 0.16 8.43
C ALA A 76 -2.65 0.36 9.94
N ALA A 77 -3.40 1.38 10.38
CA ALA A 77 -3.66 1.66 11.79
C ALA A 77 -4.41 0.51 12.46
N LEU A 78 -5.45 -0.01 11.81
CA LEU A 78 -6.21 -1.17 12.28
C LEU A 78 -5.34 -2.44 12.32
N ASP A 79 -4.52 -2.68 11.29
CA ASP A 79 -3.59 -3.81 11.27
C ASP A 79 -2.55 -3.71 12.41
N ALA A 80 -2.04 -2.50 12.69
CA ALA A 80 -1.14 -2.24 13.81
C ALA A 80 -1.82 -2.49 15.17
N MET A 81 -3.07 -2.06 15.31
CA MET A 81 -3.91 -2.32 16.49
C MET A 81 -4.13 -3.83 16.69
N MET A 82 -4.51 -4.56 15.63
CA MET A 82 -4.70 -6.01 15.68
C MET A 82 -3.40 -6.75 16.00
N ASN A 83 -2.26 -6.30 15.47
CA ASN A 83 -0.93 -6.83 15.82
C ASN A 83 -0.58 -6.61 17.31
N ALA A 84 -1.15 -5.58 17.95
CA ALA A 84 -1.07 -5.34 19.39
C ALA A 84 -2.20 -5.99 20.20
N GLY A 85 -3.03 -6.83 19.56
CA GLY A 85 -4.14 -7.56 20.18
C GLY A 85 -5.38 -6.69 20.45
N ILE A 86 -5.43 -5.47 19.94
CA ILE A 86 -6.56 -4.56 20.04
C ILE A 86 -7.55 -4.92 18.94
N LYS A 87 -8.69 -5.50 19.33
CA LYS A 87 -9.79 -5.90 18.44
C LYS A 87 -11.15 -5.39 18.90
N SER A 88 -11.15 -4.45 19.83
CA SER A 88 -12.34 -3.91 20.46
C SER A 88 -12.10 -2.47 20.93
N GLY A 89 -13.19 -1.81 21.33
CA GLY A 89 -13.16 -0.43 21.81
C GLY A 89 -13.60 0.57 20.75
N SER A 90 -13.99 1.76 21.21
CA SER A 90 -14.61 2.79 20.36
C SER A 90 -13.74 3.16 19.16
N THR A 91 -12.46 3.42 19.38
CA THR A 91 -11.47 3.75 18.33
C THR A 91 -11.31 2.63 17.31
N PHE A 92 -11.26 1.37 17.75
CA PHE A 92 -11.13 0.24 16.83
C PHE A 92 -12.39 0.11 15.96
N TYR A 93 -13.57 0.14 16.57
CA TYR A 93 -14.83 -0.03 15.84
C TYR A 93 -15.16 1.16 14.93
N SER A 94 -14.86 2.40 15.32
CA SER A 94 -15.02 3.55 14.43
C SER A 94 -14.09 3.45 13.21
N GLY A 95 -12.87 2.93 13.40
CA GLY A 95 -11.94 2.64 12.31
C GLY A 95 -12.49 1.58 11.35
N ILE A 96 -13.00 0.47 11.88
CA ILE A 96 -13.63 -0.58 11.06
C ILE A 96 -14.84 -0.01 10.29
N ALA A 97 -15.72 0.72 10.97
CA ALA A 97 -16.89 1.32 10.33
C ALA A 97 -16.49 2.33 9.24
N SER A 98 -15.45 3.14 9.47
CA SER A 98 -14.91 4.04 8.45
C SER A 98 -14.40 3.25 7.24
N LEU A 99 -13.68 2.16 7.48
CA LEU A 99 -13.09 1.33 6.43
C LEU A 99 -14.15 0.56 5.63
N GLU A 100 -15.21 0.05 6.27
CA GLU A 100 -16.34 -0.60 5.59
C GLU A 100 -17.09 0.36 4.65
N ASN A 101 -17.22 1.62 5.05
CA ASN A 101 -17.89 2.65 4.25
C ASN A 101 -16.96 3.33 3.22
N ALA A 102 -15.69 2.97 3.19
CA ALA A 102 -14.73 3.53 2.26
C ALA A 102 -14.87 2.91 0.86
N HIS A 103 -14.62 3.72 -0.17
CA HIS A 103 -14.72 3.32 -1.58
C HIS A 103 -13.43 3.66 -2.34
N PRO A 104 -12.30 3.00 -2.03
CA PRO A 104 -11.03 3.27 -2.70
C PRO A 104 -11.13 3.00 -4.22
N SER A 105 -10.65 3.94 -5.02
CA SER A 105 -10.53 3.78 -6.48
C SER A 105 -9.27 3.00 -6.87
N SER A 106 -8.19 3.11 -6.10
CA SER A 106 -6.92 2.43 -6.34
C SER A 106 -6.96 0.95 -5.97
N THR A 107 -6.26 0.13 -6.75
CA THR A 107 -6.03 -1.30 -6.48
C THR A 107 -5.39 -1.51 -5.11
N ASP A 108 -4.36 -0.72 -4.77
CA ASP A 108 -3.73 -0.72 -3.44
C ASP A 108 -4.74 -0.51 -2.31
N GLY A 109 -5.52 0.58 -2.37
CA GLY A 109 -6.54 0.88 -1.37
C GLY A 109 -7.59 -0.23 -1.23
N GLN A 110 -8.11 -0.76 -2.34
CA GLN A 110 -9.06 -1.88 -2.31
C GLN A 110 -8.45 -3.13 -1.68
N SER A 111 -7.21 -3.46 -2.05
CA SER A 111 -6.51 -4.66 -1.55
C SER A 111 -6.28 -4.58 -0.03
N ARG A 112 -5.89 -3.40 0.48
CA ARG A 112 -5.73 -3.17 1.92
C ARG A 112 -7.05 -3.20 2.67
N GLN A 113 -8.09 -2.59 2.11
CA GLN A 113 -9.43 -2.63 2.67
C GLN A 113 -9.89 -4.08 2.88
N ILE A 114 -9.77 -4.92 1.84
CA ILE A 114 -10.13 -6.35 1.89
C ILE A 114 -9.30 -7.08 2.96
N ASN A 115 -7.97 -6.93 2.95
CA ASN A 115 -7.09 -7.65 3.87
C ASN A 115 -7.34 -7.27 5.34
N THR A 116 -7.48 -5.98 5.64
CA THR A 116 -7.73 -5.52 7.01
C THR A 116 -9.11 -5.93 7.50
N LEU A 117 -10.16 -5.72 6.70
CA LEU A 117 -11.53 -6.11 7.07
C LEU A 117 -11.66 -7.62 7.28
N TYR A 118 -11.00 -8.42 6.44
CA TYR A 118 -10.96 -9.86 6.63
C TYR A 118 -10.28 -10.24 7.96
N GLN A 119 -9.12 -9.63 8.27
CA GLN A 119 -8.42 -9.89 9.53
C GLN A 119 -9.22 -9.47 10.77
N ALA A 120 -10.07 -8.45 10.63
CA ALA A 120 -11.01 -8.02 11.65
C ALA A 120 -12.25 -8.92 11.79
N GLY A 121 -12.45 -9.87 10.84
CA GLY A 121 -13.55 -10.83 10.85
C GLY A 121 -14.78 -10.40 10.05
N ASN A 122 -14.67 -9.35 9.24
CA ASN A 122 -15.77 -8.82 8.43
C ASN A 122 -15.91 -9.61 7.12
N ASN A 123 -17.12 -9.61 6.55
CA ASN A 123 -17.38 -10.23 5.26
C ASN A 123 -16.87 -9.32 4.13
N VAL A 124 -15.91 -9.81 3.35
CA VAL A 124 -15.26 -9.06 2.26
C VAL A 124 -15.67 -9.54 0.86
N TYR A 125 -16.62 -10.46 0.74
CA TYR A 125 -16.96 -11.13 -0.52
C TYR A 125 -17.24 -10.14 -1.67
N ALA A 126 -18.09 -9.14 -1.43
CA ALA A 126 -18.44 -8.15 -2.45
C ALA A 126 -17.25 -7.28 -2.86
N LEU A 127 -16.38 -6.92 -1.91
CA LEU A 127 -15.16 -6.15 -2.17
C LEU A 127 -14.17 -6.97 -3.01
N THR A 128 -13.98 -8.24 -2.67
CA THR A 128 -13.13 -9.16 -3.43
C THR A 128 -13.66 -9.39 -4.84
N ALA A 129 -14.97 -9.63 -5.01
CA ALA A 129 -15.57 -9.80 -6.32
C ALA A 129 -15.37 -8.56 -7.21
N LYS A 130 -15.52 -7.36 -6.63
CA LYS A 130 -15.23 -6.10 -7.31
C LYS A 130 -13.75 -6.01 -7.73
N LEU A 131 -12.81 -6.26 -6.83
CA LEU A 131 -11.37 -6.24 -7.14
C LEU A 131 -11.01 -7.22 -8.27
N LEU A 132 -11.55 -8.44 -8.23
CA LEU A 132 -11.32 -9.45 -9.27
C LEU A 132 -11.90 -9.04 -10.62
N SER A 133 -13.04 -8.36 -10.65
CA SER A 133 -13.64 -7.85 -11.89
C SER A 133 -12.81 -6.74 -12.57
N GLN A 134 -11.87 -6.13 -11.84
CA GLN A 134 -10.99 -5.07 -12.32
C GLN A 134 -9.65 -5.59 -12.84
N ALA A 135 -9.43 -6.91 -12.80
CA ALA A 135 -8.26 -7.54 -13.42
C ALA A 135 -8.24 -7.22 -14.92
N THR A 136 -7.07 -6.85 -15.42
CA THR A 136 -6.88 -6.54 -16.84
C THR A 136 -6.99 -7.81 -17.69
N ALA A 137 -7.40 -7.66 -18.95
CA ALA A 137 -7.39 -8.77 -19.91
C ALA A 137 -5.97 -9.33 -20.16
N LEU A 138 -4.93 -8.53 -19.86
CA LEU A 138 -3.54 -8.93 -19.95
C LEU A 138 -3.15 -9.73 -18.70
N TYR A 139 -3.10 -11.05 -18.83
CA TYR A 139 -2.68 -12.01 -17.79
C TYR A 139 -3.53 -12.04 -16.51
N GLY A 140 -4.67 -11.34 -16.48
CA GLY A 140 -5.48 -11.22 -15.27
C GLY A 140 -4.79 -10.41 -14.16
N ALA A 141 -3.89 -9.50 -14.53
CA ALA A 141 -3.08 -8.69 -13.63
C ALA A 141 -3.73 -7.33 -13.30
N TRP A 142 -3.16 -6.58 -12.37
CA TRP A 142 -3.69 -5.28 -11.94
C TRP A 142 -2.70 -4.13 -12.15
N GLY A 143 -3.23 -2.98 -12.55
CA GLY A 143 -2.56 -1.70 -12.49
C GLY A 143 -2.94 -0.90 -11.24
N PRO A 144 -2.44 0.34 -11.09
CA PRO A 144 -2.73 1.20 -9.94
C PRO A 144 -4.22 1.60 -9.83
N LEU A 145 -4.92 1.63 -10.97
CA LEU A 145 -6.34 1.95 -11.10
C LEU A 145 -7.00 0.96 -12.09
N PRO A 146 -8.33 0.76 -12.03
CA PRO A 146 -9.04 -0.05 -13.00
C PRO A 146 -8.81 0.46 -14.43
N GLY A 147 -8.44 -0.44 -15.35
CA GLY A 147 -8.16 -0.12 -16.76
C GLY A 147 -6.75 0.41 -17.05
N TYR A 148 -5.91 0.64 -16.03
CA TYR A 148 -4.52 1.07 -16.22
C TYR A 148 -3.59 -0.13 -16.43
N SER A 149 -2.42 0.14 -17.04
CA SER A 149 -1.37 -0.86 -17.27
C SER A 149 -0.93 -1.54 -15.98
N THR A 150 -0.60 -2.81 -16.10
CA THR A 150 -0.22 -3.70 -15.01
C THR A 150 1.04 -3.22 -14.28
N SER A 151 1.07 -3.35 -12.95
CA SER A 151 2.27 -3.13 -12.14
C SER A 151 2.54 -4.34 -11.23
N VAL A 152 3.80 -4.59 -10.90
CA VAL A 152 4.18 -5.70 -10.00
C VAL A 152 3.55 -5.51 -8.62
N ALA A 153 3.63 -4.31 -8.07
CA ALA A 153 3.15 -4.01 -6.73
C ALA A 153 1.63 -4.18 -6.62
N ASP A 154 0.88 -3.58 -7.55
CA ASP A 154 -0.59 -3.62 -7.53
C ASP A 154 -1.09 -5.04 -7.80
N THR A 155 -0.49 -5.74 -8.77
CA THR A 155 -0.80 -7.15 -9.03
C THR A 155 -0.54 -8.01 -7.80
N ALA A 156 0.60 -7.82 -7.14
CA ALA A 156 0.94 -8.58 -5.94
C ALA A 156 -0.02 -8.32 -4.79
N MET A 157 -0.37 -7.05 -4.52
CA MET A 157 -1.32 -6.69 -3.47
C MET A 157 -2.71 -7.24 -3.75
N ALA A 158 -3.21 -7.11 -4.99
CA ALA A 158 -4.51 -7.62 -5.38
C ALA A 158 -4.59 -9.15 -5.27
N THR A 159 -3.50 -9.83 -5.64
CA THR A 159 -3.41 -11.30 -5.53
C THR A 159 -3.42 -11.75 -4.08
N VAL A 160 -2.69 -11.07 -3.19
CA VAL A 160 -2.73 -11.40 -1.75
C VAL A 160 -4.15 -11.21 -1.21
N ALA A 161 -4.81 -10.12 -1.58
CA ALA A 161 -6.20 -9.85 -1.18
C ALA A 161 -7.19 -10.88 -1.73
N SER A 162 -7.00 -11.38 -2.95
CA SER A 162 -7.85 -12.42 -3.52
C SER A 162 -7.68 -13.75 -2.79
N VAL A 163 -6.44 -14.16 -2.50
CA VAL A 163 -6.14 -15.42 -1.76
C VAL A 163 -6.76 -15.40 -0.36
N VAL A 164 -6.71 -14.25 0.33
CA VAL A 164 -7.27 -14.13 1.68
C VAL A 164 -8.79 -14.37 1.69
N ALA A 165 -9.48 -13.98 0.62
CA ALA A 165 -10.92 -14.14 0.48
C ALA A 165 -11.36 -15.55 0.01
N THR A 166 -10.48 -16.32 -0.65
CA THR A 166 -10.81 -17.69 -1.12
C THR A 166 -10.95 -18.71 0.01
N ALA A 167 -10.61 -18.34 1.25
CA ALA A 167 -10.88 -19.15 2.45
C ALA A 167 -12.40 -19.28 2.76
N HIS A 168 -13.24 -18.46 2.13
CA HIS A 168 -14.68 -18.68 1.99
C HIS A 168 -14.93 -19.24 0.58
N ALA A 169 -15.36 -20.50 0.49
CA ALA A 169 -15.26 -21.41 -0.65
C ALA A 169 -16.03 -21.07 -1.96
N VAL A 170 -16.24 -19.80 -2.31
CA VAL A 170 -17.10 -19.41 -3.46
C VAL A 170 -16.34 -18.79 -4.62
N VAL A 171 -15.11 -18.30 -4.45
CA VAL A 171 -14.31 -17.75 -5.55
C VAL A 171 -12.92 -18.38 -5.57
N VAL A 172 -12.73 -19.44 -6.36
CA VAL A 172 -11.39 -19.97 -6.65
C VAL A 172 -10.87 -19.24 -7.87
N TRP A 173 -10.00 -18.25 -7.67
CA TRP A 173 -9.28 -17.63 -8.77
C TRP A 173 -8.11 -18.53 -9.17
N THR A 174 -8.03 -18.91 -10.44
CA THR A 174 -7.04 -19.88 -10.96
C THR A 174 -5.93 -19.23 -11.80
N GLY A 175 -5.90 -17.89 -11.87
CA GLY A 175 -4.94 -17.16 -12.70
C GLY A 175 -3.52 -17.04 -12.12
N TYR A 176 -3.22 -17.67 -10.99
CA TYR A 176 -1.92 -17.53 -10.31
C TYR A 176 -0.74 -17.95 -11.18
N ASP A 177 -0.89 -19.02 -12.00
CA ASP A 177 0.08 -19.42 -13.02
C ASP A 177 0.43 -18.26 -13.96
N SER A 178 -0.61 -17.57 -14.45
CA SER A 178 -0.46 -16.48 -15.40
C SER A 178 0.29 -15.30 -14.78
N LEU A 179 0.00 -14.95 -13.51
CA LEU A 179 0.71 -13.87 -12.83
C LEU A 179 2.14 -14.23 -12.50
N MET A 180 2.37 -15.43 -11.97
CA MET A 180 3.72 -15.90 -11.63
C MET A 180 4.61 -15.86 -12.89
N CYS A 181 4.11 -16.38 -14.01
CA CYS A 181 4.90 -16.53 -15.21
C CYS A 181 4.95 -15.32 -16.14
N ASN A 182 3.95 -14.46 -16.14
CA ASN A 182 3.89 -13.31 -17.06
C ASN A 182 4.10 -11.96 -16.36
N VAL A 183 4.00 -11.89 -15.03
CA VAL A 183 4.18 -10.63 -14.28
C VAL A 183 5.30 -10.73 -13.28
N ILE A 184 5.31 -11.72 -12.38
CA ILE A 184 6.27 -11.74 -11.27
C ILE A 184 7.66 -12.16 -11.76
N VAL A 185 7.79 -13.34 -12.35
CA VAL A 185 9.10 -13.85 -12.78
C VAL A 185 9.79 -12.95 -13.82
N PRO A 186 9.12 -12.51 -14.91
CA PRO A 186 9.79 -11.72 -15.95
C PRO A 186 10.26 -10.34 -15.48
N GLN A 187 9.71 -9.83 -14.37
CA GLN A 187 10.01 -8.49 -13.86
C GLN A 187 11.10 -8.49 -12.79
N GLN A 188 11.59 -9.66 -12.36
CA GLN A 188 12.73 -9.74 -11.46
C GLN A 188 14.01 -9.37 -12.21
N ARG A 189 14.72 -8.36 -11.71
CA ARG A 189 15.94 -7.82 -12.32
C ARG A 189 17.15 -8.65 -11.95
N SER A 190 18.27 -8.42 -12.63
CA SER A 190 19.56 -9.04 -12.32
C SER A 190 20.07 -8.74 -10.91
N SER A 191 19.61 -7.64 -10.30
CA SER A 191 19.86 -7.31 -8.89
C SER A 191 19.08 -8.19 -7.90
N GLY A 192 18.16 -9.03 -8.38
CA GLY A 192 17.26 -9.86 -7.57
C GLY A 192 15.97 -9.17 -7.13
N GLY A 193 15.89 -7.84 -7.22
CA GLY A 193 14.67 -7.09 -6.89
C GLY A 193 13.74 -6.88 -8.09
N TRP A 194 12.54 -6.36 -7.83
CA TRP A 194 11.53 -6.02 -8.83
C TRP A 194 11.45 -4.53 -9.07
N SER A 195 11.09 -4.13 -10.28
CA SER A 195 10.81 -2.75 -10.64
C SER A 195 9.30 -2.46 -10.62
N TYR A 196 8.93 -1.17 -10.60
CA TYR A 196 7.53 -0.73 -10.65
C TYR A 196 6.86 -1.05 -11.99
N VAL A 197 7.60 -0.82 -13.07
CA VAL A 197 7.18 -1.17 -14.43
C VAL A 197 8.24 -2.04 -15.08
N GLY A 198 7.83 -2.93 -15.94
CA GLY A 198 8.69 -3.33 -17.04
C GLY A 198 7.83 -3.63 -18.24
N SER A 199 8.38 -3.36 -19.41
CA SER A 199 7.77 -3.73 -20.68
C SER A 199 7.31 -5.20 -20.60
N LEU A 200 6.00 -5.44 -20.60
CA LEU A 200 5.43 -6.76 -20.79
C LEU A 200 5.46 -7.19 -22.28
N GLY A 201 6.43 -6.67 -23.04
CA GLY A 201 6.68 -6.99 -24.44
C GLY A 201 8.16 -7.21 -24.71
N ASN A 202 8.46 -8.03 -25.72
CA ASN A 202 9.78 -8.53 -26.15
C ASN A 202 10.81 -7.45 -26.55
N ASN A 203 10.61 -6.17 -26.24
CA ASN A 203 11.56 -5.12 -26.56
C ASN A 203 11.91 -4.28 -25.31
N PRO A 204 13.02 -4.62 -24.61
CA PRO A 204 13.49 -3.86 -23.45
C PRO A 204 13.88 -2.40 -23.76
N ALA A 205 13.86 -1.96 -25.03
CA ALA A 205 14.23 -0.62 -25.46
C ALA A 205 13.12 0.46 -25.32
N SER A 206 11.91 0.10 -24.85
CA SER A 206 10.78 1.05 -24.74
C SER A 206 10.35 1.37 -23.31
N ALA A 207 10.98 0.76 -22.29
CA ALA A 207 10.80 1.19 -20.91
C ALA A 207 11.59 2.49 -20.66
N PRO A 208 11.00 3.52 -20.01
CA PRO A 208 11.78 4.68 -19.54
C PRO A 208 12.96 4.18 -18.69
N THR A 209 14.16 4.68 -18.96
CA THR A 209 15.44 4.14 -18.42
C THR A 209 15.58 4.24 -16.89
N ASN A 210 14.73 5.03 -16.25
CA ASN A 210 14.56 5.21 -14.81
C ASN A 210 13.41 4.37 -14.20
N ALA A 211 12.63 3.68 -15.03
CA ALA A 211 11.49 2.86 -14.62
C ALA A 211 11.81 1.34 -14.60
N SER A 212 13.03 0.95 -15.02
CA SER A 212 13.53 -0.43 -15.11
C SER A 212 14.38 -0.91 -13.93
N SER A 213 14.69 -0.04 -12.96
CA SER A 213 15.51 -0.40 -11.79
C SER A 213 14.67 -1.04 -10.70
N ALA A 214 15.27 -2.00 -9.99
CA ALA A 214 14.61 -2.63 -8.86
C ALA A 214 14.45 -1.66 -7.67
N SER A 215 13.35 -1.79 -6.95
CA SER A 215 12.97 -0.95 -5.80
C SER A 215 12.38 -1.80 -4.66
N ILE A 216 12.46 -1.29 -3.43
CA ILE A 216 11.96 -1.88 -2.19
C ILE A 216 10.47 -2.20 -2.31
N LEU A 217 9.62 -1.24 -2.66
CA LEU A 217 8.16 -1.44 -2.65
C LEU A 217 7.68 -2.59 -3.56
N PRO A 218 7.98 -2.61 -4.88
CA PRO A 218 7.58 -3.73 -5.73
C PRO A 218 8.25 -5.05 -5.30
N THR A 219 9.47 -5.02 -4.77
CA THR A 219 10.14 -6.21 -4.25
C THR A 219 9.44 -6.78 -3.01
N VAL A 220 9.08 -5.91 -2.06
CA VAL A 220 8.36 -6.28 -0.83
C VAL A 220 7.04 -6.98 -1.19
N TYR A 221 6.23 -6.37 -2.07
CA TYR A 221 4.94 -6.95 -2.42
C TYR A 221 5.08 -8.21 -3.26
N ALA A 222 6.05 -8.28 -4.18
CA ALA A 222 6.33 -9.52 -4.92
C ALA A 222 6.70 -10.67 -3.96
N ILE A 223 7.58 -10.43 -2.98
CA ILE A 223 7.94 -11.43 -1.96
C ILE A 223 6.69 -11.88 -1.18
N LEU A 224 5.87 -10.95 -0.70
CA LEU A 224 4.67 -11.26 0.07
C LEU A 224 3.65 -12.07 -0.76
N MET A 225 3.46 -11.72 -2.04
CA MET A 225 2.62 -12.48 -2.95
C MET A 225 3.15 -13.90 -3.15
N VAL A 226 4.45 -14.06 -3.46
CA VAL A 226 5.03 -15.39 -3.69
C VAL A 226 4.94 -16.25 -2.41
N GLN A 227 5.21 -15.68 -1.23
CA GLN A 227 5.02 -16.38 0.05
C GLN A 227 3.56 -16.79 0.29
N LYS A 228 2.59 -16.00 -0.19
CA LYS A 228 1.17 -16.30 -0.05
C LYS A 228 0.68 -17.36 -1.05
N VAL A 229 1.21 -17.35 -2.27
CA VAL A 229 0.78 -18.22 -3.38
C VAL A 229 1.53 -19.56 -3.39
N ALA A 230 2.80 -19.61 -2.96
CA ALA A 230 3.59 -20.84 -2.97
C ALA A 230 2.93 -22.05 -2.25
N PRO A 231 2.28 -21.88 -1.08
CA PRO A 231 1.56 -22.97 -0.42
C PRO A 231 0.34 -23.50 -1.19
N LEU A 232 -0.14 -22.78 -2.21
CA LEU A 232 -1.27 -23.18 -3.06
C LEU A 232 -0.86 -24.10 -4.22
N GLY A 233 0.36 -24.66 -4.18
CA GLY A 233 0.90 -25.54 -5.23
C GLY A 233 1.95 -24.88 -6.14
N TYR A 234 2.35 -23.65 -5.84
CA TYR A 234 3.28 -22.85 -6.65
C TYR A 234 4.70 -22.78 -6.06
N SER A 235 5.08 -23.77 -5.24
CA SER A 235 6.43 -23.83 -4.68
C SER A 235 7.49 -24.10 -5.75
N GLN A 236 7.13 -24.85 -6.79
CA GLN A 236 7.87 -25.07 -8.04
C GLN A 236 6.90 -24.88 -9.21
N PHE A 237 7.29 -24.15 -10.25
CA PHE A 237 6.42 -23.88 -11.38
C PHE A 237 7.23 -23.68 -12.66
N SER A 238 6.61 -23.97 -13.82
CA SER A 238 7.26 -23.88 -15.12
C SER A 238 6.63 -22.77 -15.93
N CYS A 239 7.44 -21.84 -16.42
CA CYS A 239 6.99 -20.79 -17.33
C CYS A 239 7.40 -21.11 -18.77
N GLY A 240 6.91 -20.32 -19.73
CA GLY A 240 7.08 -20.56 -21.17
C GLY A 240 8.49 -21.00 -21.58
N MET A 241 8.56 -21.90 -22.57
CA MET A 241 9.78 -22.62 -23.00
C MET A 241 10.34 -23.66 -21.99
N GLY A 242 9.57 -24.03 -20.97
CA GLY A 242 9.92 -25.13 -20.06
C GLY A 242 10.96 -24.77 -19.00
N THR A 243 11.17 -23.47 -18.74
CA THR A 243 12.06 -23.01 -17.67
C THR A 243 11.38 -23.22 -16.33
N ASN A 244 12.04 -23.98 -15.45
CA ASN A 244 11.55 -24.26 -14.11
C ASN A 244 12.03 -23.20 -13.13
N TYR A 245 11.10 -22.71 -12.31
CA TYR A 245 11.31 -21.71 -11.28
C TYR A 245 10.96 -22.28 -9.91
N SER A 246 11.69 -21.79 -8.92
CA SER A 246 11.47 -22.10 -7.51
C SER A 246 11.04 -20.83 -6.79
N ALA A 247 9.90 -20.87 -6.11
CA ALA A 247 9.41 -19.76 -5.29
C ALA A 247 10.45 -19.34 -4.24
N ALA A 248 11.12 -20.33 -3.63
CA ALA A 248 12.18 -20.08 -2.64
C ALA A 248 13.38 -19.33 -3.24
N THR A 249 13.80 -19.66 -4.46
CA THR A 249 14.92 -19.00 -5.14
C THR A 249 14.57 -17.56 -5.50
N ILE A 250 13.40 -17.35 -6.09
CA ILE A 250 12.93 -16.02 -6.49
C ILE A 250 12.80 -15.11 -5.26
N VAL A 251 12.23 -15.61 -4.17
CA VAL A 251 12.13 -14.89 -2.90
C VAL A 251 13.51 -14.61 -2.29
N SER A 252 14.42 -15.58 -2.31
CA SER A 252 15.78 -15.42 -1.77
C SER A 252 16.54 -14.29 -2.48
N ASN A 253 16.42 -14.22 -3.82
CA ASN A 253 16.97 -13.13 -4.63
C ASN A 253 16.37 -11.76 -4.23
N GLY A 254 15.06 -11.72 -3.98
CA GLY A 254 14.37 -10.52 -3.49
C GLY A 254 14.86 -10.06 -2.12
N VAL A 255 15.00 -10.98 -1.17
CA VAL A 255 15.53 -10.69 0.17
C VAL A 255 16.99 -10.22 0.07
N ALA A 256 17.81 -10.86 -0.77
CA ALA A 256 19.18 -10.42 -1.02
C ALA A 256 19.22 -8.98 -1.54
N PHE A 257 18.35 -8.63 -2.49
CA PHE A 257 18.18 -7.26 -2.94
C PHE A 257 17.79 -6.30 -1.80
N LEU A 258 16.77 -6.63 -1.00
CA LEU A 258 16.37 -5.78 0.13
C LEU A 258 17.53 -5.54 1.10
N LYS A 259 18.36 -6.57 1.37
CA LYS A 259 19.54 -6.42 2.22
C LYS A 259 20.60 -5.48 1.65
N THR A 260 20.65 -5.26 0.33
CA THR A 260 21.51 -4.21 -0.26
C THR A 260 21.01 -2.79 0.05
N LYS A 261 19.74 -2.66 0.48
CA LYS A 261 19.11 -1.40 0.87
C LYS A 261 19.18 -1.13 2.37
N LEU A 262 19.75 -2.04 3.16
CA LEU A 262 19.98 -1.87 4.59
C LEU A 262 21.21 -0.97 4.82
N ASN A 263 21.01 0.14 5.52
CA ASN A 263 22.05 1.10 5.84
C ASN A 263 22.71 0.78 7.21
N GLN A 264 23.82 1.46 7.48
CA GLN A 264 24.59 1.27 8.72
C GLN A 264 23.81 1.63 10.00
N ASP A 265 22.82 2.51 9.89
CA ASP A 265 21.91 2.90 10.97
C ASP A 265 20.82 1.84 11.26
N GLY A 266 20.77 0.77 10.46
CA GLY A 266 19.82 -0.32 10.58
C GLY A 266 18.50 -0.10 9.84
N GLY A 267 18.29 1.08 9.27
CA GLY A 267 17.13 1.39 8.44
C GLY A 267 17.31 0.95 6.99
N PHE A 268 16.21 0.86 6.26
CA PHE A 268 16.19 0.57 4.83
C PHE A 268 15.85 1.83 4.03
N GLY A 269 16.42 1.95 2.83
CA GLY A 269 16.07 3.02 1.90
C GLY A 269 16.68 2.90 0.51
N GLU A 270 16.08 3.57 -0.48
CA GLU A 270 16.42 3.37 -1.90
C GLU A 270 17.79 3.91 -2.32
N ASN A 271 18.22 5.02 -1.70
CA ASN A 271 19.40 5.80 -2.08
C ASN A 271 20.38 5.98 -0.91
N GLY A 272 20.49 4.97 -0.04
CA GLY A 272 21.33 5.06 1.15
C GLY A 272 20.79 5.96 2.26
N THR A 273 19.61 6.54 2.08
CA THR A 273 18.88 7.30 3.11
C THR A 273 17.77 6.44 3.67
N SER A 274 17.86 6.10 4.95
CA SER A 274 16.86 5.30 5.64
C SER A 274 15.55 6.05 5.83
N GLY A 275 14.43 5.34 5.68
CA GLY A 275 13.08 5.85 5.90
C GLY A 275 12.26 4.89 6.76
N ALA A 276 11.34 5.40 7.58
CA ALA A 276 10.50 4.56 8.44
C ALA A 276 9.56 3.67 7.61
N LEU A 277 9.02 4.21 6.51
CA LEU A 277 8.17 3.48 5.56
C LEU A 277 8.91 2.29 4.94
N GLU A 278 10.04 2.54 4.31
CA GLU A 278 10.86 1.52 3.64
C GLU A 278 11.36 0.49 4.64
N THR A 279 11.79 0.92 5.83
CA THR A 279 12.22 0.03 6.92
C THR A 279 11.12 -0.91 7.36
N ALA A 280 9.92 -0.39 7.61
CA ALA A 280 8.77 -1.19 8.00
C ALA A 280 8.36 -2.19 6.92
N MET A 281 8.34 -1.76 5.65
CA MET A 281 7.96 -2.62 4.52
C MET A 281 8.99 -3.73 4.27
N ALA A 282 10.28 -3.40 4.26
CA ALA A 282 11.36 -4.38 4.14
C ALA A 282 11.33 -5.38 5.30
N TYR A 283 11.07 -4.91 6.53
CA TYR A 283 10.87 -5.77 7.69
C TYR A 283 9.77 -6.81 7.46
N GLN A 284 8.58 -6.40 6.97
CA GLN A 284 7.48 -7.34 6.73
C GLN A 284 7.85 -8.43 5.71
N ALA A 285 8.48 -8.05 4.60
CA ALA A 285 8.89 -9.02 3.58
C ALA A 285 9.96 -9.98 4.11
N ILE A 286 11.00 -9.48 4.79
CA ILE A 286 12.07 -10.33 5.34
C ILE A 286 11.51 -11.26 6.42
N LYS A 287 10.66 -10.75 7.33
CA LYS A 287 10.02 -11.55 8.38
C LYS A 287 9.15 -12.66 7.80
N ALA A 288 8.43 -12.40 6.71
CA ALA A 288 7.59 -13.41 6.05
C ALA A 288 8.41 -14.59 5.50
N VAL A 289 9.70 -14.39 5.21
CA VAL A 289 10.60 -15.41 4.66
C VAL A 289 11.44 -16.07 5.75
N ASN A 290 12.02 -15.26 6.64
CA ASN A 290 12.88 -15.71 7.72
C ASN A 290 12.68 -14.83 8.97
N PRO A 291 11.81 -15.25 9.91
CA PRO A 291 11.58 -14.52 11.16
C PRO A 291 12.81 -14.38 12.06
N SER A 292 13.89 -15.13 11.79
CA SER A 292 15.15 -15.11 12.55
C SER A 292 16.25 -14.29 11.88
N ASP A 293 15.94 -13.56 10.80
CA ASP A 293 16.93 -12.75 10.09
C ASP A 293 17.46 -11.60 10.94
N SER A 294 18.79 -11.44 11.01
CA SER A 294 19.43 -10.41 11.83
C SER A 294 19.07 -8.98 11.42
N ALA A 295 18.68 -8.76 10.15
CA ALA A 295 18.23 -7.47 9.67
C ALA A 295 16.95 -6.98 10.37
N LEU A 296 16.14 -7.89 10.93
CA LEU A 296 14.89 -7.55 11.63
C LEU A 296 15.16 -6.79 12.93
N GLY A 297 16.19 -7.19 13.69
CA GLY A 297 16.60 -6.49 14.91
C GLY A 297 17.12 -5.08 14.60
N ASN A 298 17.92 -4.94 13.54
CA ASN A 298 18.44 -3.66 13.08
C ASN A 298 17.33 -2.70 12.64
N ALA A 299 16.35 -3.19 11.86
CA ALA A 299 15.19 -2.42 11.44
C ALA A 299 14.36 -1.91 12.63
N GLN A 300 14.11 -2.77 13.61
CA GLN A 300 13.40 -2.38 14.84
C GLN A 300 14.21 -1.34 15.63
N GLY A 301 15.54 -1.47 15.68
CA GLY A 301 16.43 -0.51 16.32
C GLY A 301 16.33 0.87 15.68
N TYR A 302 16.37 0.92 14.35
CA TYR A 302 16.16 2.14 13.59
C TYR A 302 14.80 2.78 13.88
N LEU A 303 13.72 2.00 13.87
CA LEU A 303 12.37 2.52 14.14
C LEU A 303 12.25 3.08 15.56
N VAL A 304 12.77 2.38 16.57
CA VAL A 304 12.82 2.88 17.97
C VAL A 304 13.60 4.18 18.05
N ALA A 305 14.77 4.25 17.41
CA ALA A 305 15.65 5.41 17.47
C ALA A 305 15.11 6.64 16.73
N THR A 306 14.27 6.44 15.72
CA THR A 306 13.71 7.51 14.86
C THR A 306 12.29 7.92 15.21
N GLN A 307 11.67 7.28 16.22
CA GLN A 307 10.37 7.69 16.72
C GLN A 307 10.45 9.12 17.29
N LYS A 308 9.53 9.99 16.87
CA LYS A 308 9.44 11.36 17.38
C LYS A 308 8.96 11.36 18.83
N SER A 309 9.22 12.45 19.54
CA SER A 309 8.78 12.64 20.93
C SER A 309 7.25 12.66 21.10
N ASP A 310 6.50 12.96 20.03
CA ASP A 310 5.04 12.86 20.03
C ASP A 310 4.54 11.40 19.89
N GLY A 311 5.43 10.44 19.63
CA GLY A 311 5.13 9.02 19.44
C GLY A 311 4.98 8.62 17.97
N SER A 312 4.93 9.56 17.03
CA SER A 312 4.74 9.27 15.62
C SER A 312 6.04 8.90 14.89
N TRP A 313 5.88 8.31 13.71
CA TRP A 313 6.88 8.37 12.66
C TRP A 313 6.40 9.36 11.60
N ALA A 314 7.26 10.34 11.30
CA ALA A 314 6.99 11.44 10.37
C ALA A 314 5.79 12.35 10.70
N GLY A 315 5.04 12.14 11.79
CA GLY A 315 3.76 12.81 12.01
C GLY A 315 2.64 12.29 11.09
N ASP A 316 2.84 11.10 10.52
CA ASP A 316 1.99 10.52 9.50
C ASP A 316 1.34 9.22 10.04
N PRO A 317 0.00 9.06 9.98
CA PRO A 317 -0.65 7.87 10.49
C PRO A 317 -0.30 6.58 9.75
N PHE A 318 -0.08 6.63 8.44
CA PHE A 318 0.27 5.46 7.65
C PHE A 318 1.68 4.95 8.00
N GLN A 319 2.67 5.86 8.03
CA GLN A 319 4.03 5.50 8.43
C GLN A 319 4.10 5.06 9.89
N THR A 320 3.40 5.76 10.79
CA THR A 320 3.33 5.39 12.21
C THR A 320 2.77 3.98 12.39
N ALA A 321 1.68 3.68 11.68
CA ALA A 321 1.07 2.38 11.76
C ALA A 321 1.93 1.25 11.15
N LEU A 322 2.56 1.49 10.00
CA LEU A 322 3.47 0.50 9.40
C LEU A 322 4.69 0.24 10.30
N ALA A 323 5.26 1.27 10.92
CA ALA A 323 6.35 1.12 11.89
C ALA A 323 5.91 0.25 13.08
N LEU A 324 4.70 0.45 13.61
CA LEU A 324 4.14 -0.38 14.69
C LEU A 324 3.95 -1.85 14.28
N GLN A 325 3.61 -2.13 13.02
CA GLN A 325 3.50 -3.50 12.52
C GLN A 325 4.85 -4.23 12.47
N ALA A 326 5.97 -3.50 12.46
CA ALA A 326 7.32 -4.09 12.52
C ALA A 326 7.69 -4.58 13.94
N TYR A 327 6.86 -4.31 14.95
CA TYR A 327 7.06 -4.86 16.28
C TYR A 327 6.41 -6.25 16.43
N PRO A 328 6.97 -7.13 17.29
CA PRO A 328 6.40 -8.44 17.52
C PRO A 328 4.94 -8.34 17.96
N ALA A 329 4.12 -9.26 17.48
CA ALA A 329 2.72 -9.36 17.86
C ALA A 329 2.61 -9.58 19.38
N THR A 330 1.60 -8.97 20.00
CA THR A 330 1.36 -9.08 21.44
C THR A 330 -0.12 -8.88 21.73
N THR A 331 -0.55 -9.17 22.96
CA THR A 331 -1.90 -8.88 23.45
C THR A 331 -1.78 -7.91 24.62
N LEU A 332 -2.10 -6.64 24.37
CA LEU A 332 -2.07 -5.63 25.41
C LEU A 332 -3.32 -5.73 26.31
N VAL A 333 -3.14 -5.56 27.62
CA VAL A 333 -4.21 -5.62 28.62
C VAL A 333 -4.95 -4.28 28.68
N SER A 334 -6.28 -4.35 28.82
CA SER A 334 -7.16 -3.22 29.13
C SER A 334 -7.92 -3.53 30.42
N THR A 335 -7.52 -2.92 31.54
CA THR A 335 -8.12 -3.17 32.85
C THR A 335 -9.57 -2.68 32.92
N ALA A 336 -9.88 -1.57 32.24
CA ALA A 336 -11.23 -1.01 32.20
C ALA A 336 -12.20 -1.76 31.26
N GLY A 337 -11.71 -2.69 30.44
CA GLY A 337 -12.54 -3.43 29.47
C GLY A 337 -13.14 -2.57 28.35
N ASP A 338 -12.60 -1.37 28.11
CA ASP A 338 -13.06 -0.42 27.09
C ASP A 338 -12.35 -0.57 25.73
N GLY A 339 -11.41 -1.52 25.65
CA GLY A 339 -10.61 -1.81 24.46
C GLY A 339 -9.36 -0.92 24.31
N MET A 340 -9.23 0.15 25.10
CA MET A 340 -7.99 0.94 25.14
C MET A 340 -7.00 0.30 26.12
N PRO A 341 -5.77 -0.06 25.69
CA PRO A 341 -4.82 -0.71 26.57
C PRO A 341 -4.26 0.20 27.68
N ASP A 342 -3.90 -0.40 28.81
CA ASP A 342 -3.39 0.33 29.99
C ASP A 342 -2.07 1.07 29.69
N VAL A 343 -1.22 0.48 28.85
CA VAL A 343 0.04 1.13 28.40
C VAL A 343 -0.23 2.36 27.54
N VAL A 344 -1.32 2.35 26.76
CA VAL A 344 -1.75 3.49 25.95
C VAL A 344 -2.34 4.57 26.85
N LYS A 345 -3.20 4.19 27.81
CA LYS A 345 -3.74 5.12 28.81
C LYS A 345 -2.64 5.82 29.59
N THR A 346 -1.64 5.06 30.02
CA THR A 346 -0.46 5.59 30.72
C THR A 346 0.27 6.61 29.86
N ALA A 347 0.53 6.29 28.58
CA ALA A 347 1.19 7.22 27.65
C ALA A 347 0.35 8.48 27.36
N LEU A 348 -0.98 8.41 27.50
CA LEU A 348 -1.90 9.54 27.37
C LEU A 348 -2.17 10.28 28.69
N ASN A 349 -1.56 9.87 29.81
CA ASN A 349 -1.86 10.37 31.16
C ASN A 349 -3.34 10.19 31.57
N ILE A 350 -3.96 9.08 31.14
CA ILE A 350 -5.32 8.66 31.50
C ILE A 350 -5.23 7.60 32.60
N ASN A 351 -6.15 7.65 33.57
CA ASN A 351 -6.23 6.63 34.61
C ASN A 351 -6.65 5.28 34.00
N VAL A 352 -5.86 4.24 34.21
CA VAL A 352 -6.07 2.90 33.65
C VAL A 352 -7.43 2.29 34.00
N SER A 353 -7.99 2.64 35.16
CA SER A 353 -9.29 2.18 35.63
C SER A 353 -10.49 2.95 35.06
N THR A 354 -10.26 4.10 34.43
CA THR A 354 -11.34 4.92 33.85
C THR A 354 -11.75 4.42 32.46
N PRO A 355 -13.04 4.08 32.23
CA PRO A 355 -13.53 3.75 30.90
C PRO A 355 -13.58 4.99 29.98
N THR A 356 -13.09 4.87 28.75
CA THR A 356 -12.91 5.98 27.79
C THR A 356 -14.03 6.10 26.75
N GLY A 357 -15.21 5.55 27.04
CA GLY A 357 -16.37 5.56 26.16
C GLY A 357 -16.43 4.32 25.26
N SER A 358 -17.56 3.62 25.26
CA SER A 358 -17.72 2.32 24.60
C SER A 358 -18.66 2.43 23.42
N LEU A 359 -18.14 2.36 22.19
CA LEU A 359 -18.93 1.85 21.07
C LEU A 359 -18.85 0.32 21.14
N LYS A 360 -19.99 -0.36 20.99
CA LYS A 360 -20.06 -1.83 20.93
C LYS A 360 -19.90 -2.29 19.48
N PRO A 361 -19.33 -3.48 19.22
CA PRO A 361 -19.32 -4.04 17.87
C PRO A 361 -20.75 -4.25 17.37
N GLY A 362 -21.03 -3.82 16.13
CA GLY A 362 -22.09 -4.38 15.29
C GLY A 362 -23.55 -4.16 15.70
N ASN A 363 -23.91 -3.19 16.55
CA ASN A 363 -25.33 -2.95 16.84
C ASN A 363 -26.07 -2.12 15.79
N GLY A 364 -25.45 -1.79 14.65
CA GLY A 364 -26.10 -1.03 13.57
C GLY A 364 -26.56 0.36 13.99
N GLN A 365 -26.14 0.87 15.15
CA GLN A 365 -26.41 2.23 15.61
C GLN A 365 -25.35 3.18 15.03
N SER A 366 -25.19 3.17 13.70
CA SER A 366 -24.78 4.38 13.02
C SER A 366 -25.98 5.32 13.13
N VAL A 367 -25.82 6.44 13.82
CA VAL A 367 -26.87 7.46 13.90
C VAL A 367 -27.21 7.84 12.46
N ALA A 368 -28.48 7.70 12.08
CA ALA A 368 -28.96 8.21 10.80
C ALA A 368 -28.58 9.69 10.67
N GLY A 369 -27.61 9.99 9.80
CA GLY A 369 -27.00 11.32 9.66
C GLY A 369 -25.46 11.36 9.62
N VAL A 370 -24.74 10.27 9.94
CA VAL A 370 -23.25 10.26 9.97
C VAL A 370 -22.59 9.48 8.82
N ASN A 371 -23.30 8.55 8.16
CA ASN A 371 -22.89 8.05 6.84
C ASN A 371 -23.50 8.96 5.77
N LYS A 372 -22.71 9.90 5.24
CA LYS A 372 -23.03 10.46 3.93
C LYS A 372 -22.85 9.33 2.90
N PRO A 373 -23.89 8.96 2.12
CA PRO A 373 -23.69 8.05 1.00
C PRO A 373 -22.58 8.60 0.10
N PHE A 374 -21.63 7.74 -0.30
CA PHE A 374 -20.56 8.11 -1.22
C PHE A 374 -20.79 7.48 -2.58
N VAL A 375 -20.80 8.29 -3.64
CA VAL A 375 -21.01 7.84 -5.01
C VAL A 375 -19.74 8.10 -5.83
N SER A 376 -19.16 7.04 -6.41
CA SER A 376 -18.03 7.18 -7.33
C SER A 376 -18.47 6.85 -8.76
N VAL A 377 -18.20 7.76 -9.69
CA VAL A 377 -18.56 7.64 -11.10
C VAL A 377 -17.29 7.72 -11.95
N GLY A 378 -17.11 6.74 -12.85
CA GLY A 378 -16.06 6.80 -13.87
C GLY A 378 -16.52 7.59 -15.08
N ALA A 379 -15.65 8.45 -15.61
CA ALA A 379 -15.89 9.20 -16.84
C ALA A 379 -14.62 9.19 -17.72
N THR A 380 -14.80 9.37 -19.02
CA THR A 380 -13.69 9.43 -19.98
C THR A 380 -13.63 10.84 -20.57
N LEU A 381 -12.42 11.42 -20.59
CA LEU A 381 -12.15 12.73 -21.17
C LEU A 381 -12.70 12.81 -22.60
N ASN A 382 -13.41 13.90 -22.91
CA ASN A 382 -14.03 14.17 -24.21
C ASN A 382 -15.11 13.15 -24.66
N GLN A 383 -15.61 12.28 -23.77
CA GLN A 383 -16.74 11.39 -24.05
C GLN A 383 -18.00 11.84 -23.30
N PRO A 384 -19.19 11.81 -23.92
CA PRO A 384 -20.42 12.17 -23.23
C PRO A 384 -20.74 11.15 -22.13
N MET A 385 -21.20 11.63 -20.99
CA MET A 385 -21.68 10.80 -19.89
C MET A 385 -23.06 11.22 -19.41
N SER A 386 -23.80 10.25 -18.88
CA SER A 386 -25.06 10.45 -18.16
C SER A 386 -25.12 9.45 -17.02
N TYR A 387 -25.22 9.94 -15.79
CA TYR A 387 -25.29 9.13 -14.59
C TYR A 387 -26.41 9.65 -13.68
N SER A 388 -27.35 8.79 -13.30
CA SER A 388 -28.43 9.15 -12.38
C SER A 388 -28.10 8.71 -10.96
N LEU A 389 -28.16 9.63 -10.01
CA LEU A 389 -28.07 9.33 -8.58
C LEU A 389 -29.31 8.55 -8.15
N ALA A 390 -29.09 7.55 -7.31
CA ALA A 390 -30.16 6.86 -6.60
C ALA A 390 -30.34 7.51 -5.23
N GLY A 391 -31.51 8.08 -4.96
CA GLY A 391 -31.80 8.65 -3.64
C GLY A 391 -31.88 7.57 -2.57
N SER A 392 -31.29 7.87 -1.42
CA SER A 392 -31.28 6.97 -0.26
C SER A 392 -31.76 7.70 0.99
N GLY A 393 -32.60 7.03 1.80
CA GLY A 393 -33.22 7.61 3.00
C GLY A 393 -34.29 8.67 2.68
N GLY A 394 -35.18 8.97 3.64
CA GLY A 394 -36.26 9.94 3.46
C GLY A 394 -37.41 9.43 2.59
N THR A 395 -38.27 10.35 2.13
CA THR A 395 -39.43 10.05 1.26
C THR A 395 -39.27 10.71 -0.11
N ALA A 396 -39.36 9.92 -1.18
CA ALA A 396 -39.36 10.45 -2.56
C ALA A 396 -40.57 11.37 -2.81
N PRO A 397 -40.46 12.37 -3.71
CA PRO A 397 -39.35 12.66 -4.62
C PRO A 397 -38.13 13.31 -3.95
N TYR A 398 -36.95 13.12 -4.57
CA TYR A 398 -35.69 13.72 -4.13
C TYR A 398 -35.28 14.87 -5.05
N GLN A 399 -34.76 15.95 -4.46
CA GLN A 399 -34.18 17.08 -5.17
C GLN A 399 -32.70 17.23 -4.79
N TYR A 400 -31.84 17.50 -5.77
CA TYR A 400 -30.40 17.63 -5.58
C TYR A 400 -29.91 19.04 -5.89
N ALA A 401 -28.96 19.51 -5.08
CA ALA A 401 -28.23 20.75 -5.30
C ALA A 401 -26.75 20.58 -4.93
N LEU A 402 -25.86 21.32 -5.59
CA LEU A 402 -24.44 21.32 -5.23
C LEU A 402 -24.24 22.09 -3.92
N ALA A 403 -23.76 21.40 -2.89
CA ALA A 403 -23.50 21.99 -1.58
C ALA A 403 -22.06 22.52 -1.47
N SER A 404 -21.09 21.77 -1.98
CA SER A 404 -19.67 22.14 -1.95
C SER A 404 -18.83 21.38 -3.00
N GLY A 405 -17.64 21.88 -3.30
CA GLY A 405 -16.74 21.30 -4.30
C GLY A 405 -17.08 21.71 -5.73
N ASN A 406 -16.42 21.07 -6.70
CA ASN A 406 -16.58 21.37 -8.12
C ASN A 406 -16.80 20.08 -8.90
N LEU A 407 -17.76 20.09 -9.82
CA LEU A 407 -17.86 19.06 -10.84
C LEU A 407 -16.67 19.15 -11.80
N PRO A 408 -16.31 18.05 -12.51
CA PRO A 408 -15.41 18.14 -13.63
C PRO A 408 -15.86 19.21 -14.63
N PRO A 409 -14.93 20.02 -15.17
CA PRO A 409 -15.24 20.96 -16.24
C PRO A 409 -15.97 20.25 -17.39
N GLY A 410 -17.09 20.81 -17.84
CA GLY A 410 -17.94 20.23 -18.89
C GLY A 410 -19.05 19.28 -18.41
N LEU A 411 -19.14 19.03 -17.09
CA LEU A 411 -20.27 18.32 -16.48
C LEU A 411 -21.19 19.27 -15.69
N SER A 412 -22.45 18.85 -15.56
CA SER A 412 -23.48 19.51 -14.76
C SER A 412 -24.33 18.48 -14.02
N VAL A 413 -24.98 18.89 -12.94
CA VAL A 413 -25.95 18.08 -12.19
C VAL A 413 -27.32 18.72 -12.28
N SER A 414 -28.34 17.94 -12.62
CA SER A 414 -29.73 18.38 -12.61
C SER A 414 -30.36 18.24 -11.22
N SER A 415 -31.47 18.95 -10.97
CA SER A 415 -32.19 18.84 -9.70
C SER A 415 -32.76 17.42 -9.46
N ALA A 416 -32.97 16.65 -10.52
CA ALA A 416 -33.36 15.24 -10.44
C ALA A 416 -32.20 14.29 -10.10
N GLY A 417 -30.98 14.82 -9.87
CA GLY A 417 -29.81 14.02 -9.51
C GLY A 417 -29.11 13.36 -10.70
N VAL A 418 -29.34 13.85 -11.94
CA VAL A 418 -28.64 13.33 -13.12
C VAL A 418 -27.40 14.18 -13.41
N ILE A 419 -26.23 13.57 -13.36
CA ILE A 419 -24.94 14.15 -13.76
C ILE A 419 -24.76 13.90 -15.27
N THR A 420 -24.63 14.97 -16.05
CA THR A 420 -24.55 14.89 -17.52
C THR A 420 -23.54 15.88 -18.10
N GLY A 421 -22.99 15.54 -19.27
CA GLY A 421 -22.11 16.42 -20.04
C GLY A 421 -20.91 15.68 -20.62
N THR A 422 -19.91 16.44 -21.05
CA THR A 422 -18.66 15.90 -21.61
C THR A 422 -17.49 16.50 -20.84
N PRO A 423 -16.74 15.71 -20.05
CA PRO A 423 -15.69 16.26 -19.20
C PRO A 423 -14.48 16.66 -20.05
N THR A 424 -13.88 17.83 -19.76
CA THR A 424 -12.77 18.41 -20.53
C THR A 424 -11.45 18.45 -19.77
N ALA A 425 -11.39 17.91 -18.55
CA ALA A 425 -10.18 17.82 -17.76
C ALA A 425 -10.08 16.47 -17.05
N VAL A 426 -8.89 15.88 -17.03
CA VAL A 426 -8.61 14.63 -16.33
C VAL A 426 -8.40 14.86 -14.83
N GLY A 427 -8.72 13.85 -14.03
CA GLY A 427 -8.47 13.84 -12.59
C GLY A 427 -9.69 13.46 -11.75
N PRO A 428 -9.48 13.31 -10.43
CA PRO A 428 -10.56 13.12 -9.48
C PRO A 428 -11.21 14.48 -9.13
N PHE A 429 -12.53 14.57 -9.30
CA PHE A 429 -13.31 15.75 -8.89
C PHE A 429 -14.29 15.34 -7.81
N SER A 430 -14.04 15.79 -6.58
CA SER A 430 -14.89 15.50 -5.42
C SER A 430 -15.79 16.70 -5.11
N PHE A 431 -17.08 16.42 -4.93
CA PHE A 431 -18.09 17.42 -4.57
C PHE A 431 -19.20 16.79 -3.72
N THR A 432 -19.84 17.60 -2.89
CA THR A 432 -20.98 17.17 -2.06
C THR A 432 -22.27 17.70 -2.65
N LEU A 433 -23.23 16.80 -2.83
CA LEU A 433 -24.60 17.16 -3.19
C LEU A 433 -25.47 17.15 -1.94
N GLN A 434 -26.29 18.18 -1.78
CA GLN A 434 -27.40 18.20 -0.85
C GLN A 434 -28.59 17.52 -1.52
N GLN A 435 -29.15 16.51 -0.87
CA GLN A 435 -30.41 15.87 -1.23
C GLN A 435 -31.51 16.38 -0.29
N THR A 436 -32.62 16.83 -0.85
CA THR A 436 -33.83 17.24 -0.12
C THR A 436 -34.95 16.26 -0.46
N ASP A 437 -35.61 15.71 0.56
CA ASP A 437 -36.73 14.80 0.40
C ASP A 437 -38.09 15.53 0.36
N ALA A 438 -39.18 14.79 0.13
CA ALA A 438 -40.54 15.34 0.06
C ALA A 438 -41.02 16.03 1.34
N ASN A 439 -40.41 15.70 2.49
CA ASN A 439 -40.73 16.26 3.80
C ASN A 439 -39.79 17.41 4.19
N ALA A 440 -38.99 17.91 3.24
CA ALA A 440 -37.97 18.94 3.43
C ALA A 440 -36.83 18.55 4.39
N ASN A 441 -36.61 17.25 4.60
CA ASN A 441 -35.42 16.78 5.31
C ASN A 441 -34.20 16.89 4.40
N LEU A 442 -33.09 17.32 4.99
CA LEU A 442 -31.81 17.44 4.30
C LEU A 442 -30.92 16.22 4.58
N SER A 443 -30.33 15.67 3.53
CA SER A 443 -29.22 14.73 3.60
C SER A 443 -28.12 15.16 2.63
N TYR A 444 -26.91 14.61 2.79
CA TYR A 444 -25.76 14.95 1.96
C TYR A 444 -25.16 13.69 1.37
N VAL A 445 -24.83 13.75 0.08
CA VAL A 445 -24.19 12.68 -0.69
C VAL A 445 -22.84 13.19 -1.18
N ASP A 446 -21.76 12.57 -0.73
CA ASP A 446 -20.44 12.89 -1.24
C ASP A 446 -20.26 12.15 -2.58
N THR A 447 -19.82 12.85 -3.61
CA THR A 447 -19.67 12.30 -4.96
C THR A 447 -18.26 12.56 -5.46
N GLN A 448 -17.65 11.57 -6.12
CA GLN A 448 -16.41 11.73 -6.85
C GLN A 448 -16.57 11.27 -8.29
N VAL A 449 -16.28 12.16 -9.24
CA VAL A 449 -16.19 11.79 -10.66
C VAL A 449 -14.71 11.67 -11.03
N ASN A 450 -14.31 10.48 -11.45
CA ASN A 450 -12.95 10.18 -11.88
C ASN A 450 -12.88 10.23 -13.41
N VAL A 451 -12.33 11.32 -13.95
CA VAL A 451 -12.15 11.50 -15.40
C VAL A 451 -10.80 10.94 -15.83
N GLY A 452 -10.81 9.82 -16.54
CA GLY A 452 -9.63 9.21 -17.17
C GLY A 452 -9.40 9.72 -18.59
N ALA A 453 -8.15 9.68 -19.06
CA ALA A 453 -7.85 9.90 -20.47
C ALA A 453 -8.50 8.78 -21.33
N PRO A 454 -8.82 9.03 -22.61
CA PRO A 454 -9.27 7.97 -23.51
C PRO A 454 -8.18 6.90 -23.58
N VAL A 455 -8.58 5.63 -23.54
CA VAL A 455 -7.67 4.55 -23.89
C VAL A 455 -7.46 4.63 -25.39
N ASP A 456 -6.27 5.03 -25.83
CA ASP A 456 -5.96 5.06 -27.26
C ASP A 456 -6.06 3.62 -27.78
N SER A 457 -7.09 3.39 -28.59
CA SER A 457 -7.29 2.12 -29.29
C SER A 457 -6.22 1.88 -30.38
N ALA A 458 -5.29 2.84 -30.55
CA ALA A 458 -4.16 2.78 -31.46
C ALA A 458 -2.99 1.90 -30.94
N ASP A 459 -3.01 1.48 -29.67
CA ASP A 459 -2.08 0.49 -29.10
C ASP A 459 -2.66 -0.94 -29.06
N ALA A 460 -3.64 -1.24 -29.90
CA ALA A 460 -3.76 -2.62 -30.37
C ALA A 460 -2.50 -2.89 -31.21
N PRO A 461 -1.62 -3.85 -30.85
CA PRO A 461 -0.41 -4.10 -31.63
C PRO A 461 -0.84 -4.47 -33.05
N THR A 462 -0.62 -3.57 -34.00
CA THR A 462 -0.71 -3.93 -35.41
C THR A 462 0.33 -5.02 -35.62
N LEU A 463 -0.12 -6.23 -35.94
CA LEU A 463 0.77 -7.34 -36.24
C LEU A 463 1.85 -6.87 -37.21
N PRO A 464 3.14 -7.05 -36.90
CA PRO A 464 4.20 -6.77 -37.86
C PRO A 464 3.90 -7.51 -39.17
N GLN A 465 4.29 -6.97 -40.31
CA GLN A 465 4.01 -7.57 -41.62
C GLN A 465 4.44 -9.05 -41.71
N TRP A 466 5.51 -9.43 -40.99
CA TRP A 466 5.94 -10.82 -40.84
C TRP A 466 4.97 -11.68 -40.03
N GLY A 467 4.34 -11.14 -38.98
CA GLY A 467 3.33 -11.83 -38.17
C GLY A 467 2.03 -12.08 -38.94
N ALA A 468 1.63 -11.15 -39.81
CA ALA A 468 0.52 -11.34 -40.73
C ALA A 468 0.81 -12.44 -41.78
N ILE A 469 2.05 -12.49 -42.30
CA ILE A 469 2.49 -13.54 -43.24
C ILE A 469 2.52 -14.92 -42.56
N VAL A 470 3.02 -15.00 -41.31
CA VAL A 470 3.05 -16.27 -40.57
C VAL A 470 1.63 -16.77 -40.27
N MET A 471 0.70 -15.89 -39.89
CA MET A 471 -0.71 -16.28 -39.70
C MET A 471 -1.36 -16.74 -41.00
N ALA A 472 -1.10 -16.07 -42.12
CA ALA A 472 -1.60 -16.51 -43.44
C ALA A 472 -1.04 -17.88 -43.83
N LEU A 473 0.24 -18.14 -43.56
CA LEU A 473 0.87 -19.45 -43.82
C LEU A 473 0.33 -20.54 -42.89
N VAL A 474 0.04 -20.23 -41.62
CA VAL A 474 -0.58 -21.17 -40.68
C VAL A 474 -2.03 -21.47 -41.07
N LEU A 475 -2.79 -20.48 -41.53
CA LEU A 475 -4.14 -20.66 -42.07
C LEU A 475 -4.13 -21.50 -43.36
N LEU A 476 -3.18 -21.26 -44.26
CA LEU A 476 -3.03 -22.07 -45.48
C LEU A 476 -2.59 -23.51 -45.15
N ALA A 477 -1.69 -23.69 -44.19
CA ALA A 477 -1.25 -25.01 -43.75
C ALA A 477 -2.39 -25.79 -43.06
N THR A 478 -3.20 -25.12 -42.23
CA THR A 478 -4.37 -25.75 -41.58
C THR A 478 -5.47 -26.07 -42.59
N MET A 479 -5.72 -25.20 -43.58
CA MET A 479 -6.63 -25.51 -44.69
C MET A 479 -6.13 -26.69 -45.53
N ALA A 480 -4.83 -26.77 -45.83
CA ALA A 480 -4.23 -27.88 -46.57
C ALA A 480 -4.27 -29.20 -45.78
N LEU A 481 -4.07 -29.16 -44.46
CA LEU A 481 -4.20 -30.32 -43.58
C LEU A 481 -5.65 -30.80 -43.51
N ASN A 482 -6.62 -29.87 -43.48
CA ASN A 482 -8.04 -30.20 -43.45
C ASN A 482 -8.53 -30.78 -44.79
N ASP A 483 -8.03 -30.28 -45.93
CA ASP A 483 -8.31 -30.84 -47.25
C ASP A 483 -7.72 -32.25 -47.41
N LYS A 484 -6.54 -32.50 -46.84
CA LYS A 484 -5.90 -33.83 -46.83
C LYS A 484 -6.62 -34.84 -45.93
N GLN A 485 -7.28 -34.35 -44.87
CA GLN A 485 -8.15 -35.16 -44.01
C GLN A 485 -9.48 -35.49 -44.71
N ARG A 486 -10.06 -34.53 -45.44
CA ARG A 486 -11.30 -34.75 -46.22
C ARG A 486 -11.15 -35.73 -47.39
N ARG A 487 -9.97 -35.86 -48.00
CA ARG A 487 -9.71 -36.84 -49.07
C ARG A 487 -9.43 -38.27 -48.57
N LYS A 488 -9.37 -38.47 -47.25
CA LYS A 488 -9.17 -39.79 -46.61
C LYS A 488 -10.46 -40.40 -46.04
N HIS A 489 -11.58 -39.69 -46.16
CA HIS A 489 -12.94 -40.17 -45.99
C HIS A 489 -13.62 -40.11 -47.36
#